data_AF-A0A843G616-F1
#
_entry.id   AF-A0A843G616-F1
#
_cell.length_a   1.000
_cell.length_b   1.000
_cell.length_c   1.000
_cell.angle_alpha   90.00
_cell.angle_beta   90.00
_cell.angle_gamma   90.00
#
_symmetry.space_group_name_H-M   'P 1'
#
loop_
_entity.id
_entity.type
_entity.pdbx_description
1 polymer ?
#
loop_
_entity_poly.entity_id
_entity_poly.type
_entity_poly.pdbx_seq_one_letter_code
_entity_poly.pdbx_strand_id
1 'polypeptide(L)'
;VKWSDIVITASGDEELCEYIASISQGKLINRADKPEKGNIIAPTNFLIDDIEISIYTNGQSPLMARELRKKIQSIITEEDILEIKLQDYARKLLKEKIDSQKARREYLEKILADDEIRNCLKENKLDEAKGLVENIINSNFS
;
A
#
# COMPACT_ATOMS: atom_id res chain seq x y z
N VAL A 1 13.10 5.80 -26.85
CA VAL A 1 11.73 5.55 -26.36
C VAL A 1 11.06 4.28 -26.90
N LYS A 2 11.56 3.60 -27.95
CA LYS A 2 10.89 2.38 -28.47
C LYS A 2 10.81 1.24 -27.44
N TRP A 3 11.87 1.08 -26.64
CA TRP A 3 12.00 0.04 -25.60
C TRP A 3 11.26 0.35 -24.30
N SER A 4 10.78 1.59 -24.10
CA SER A 4 10.16 2.01 -22.85
C SER A 4 8.65 1.87 -22.90
N ASP A 5 8.04 1.45 -21.79
CA ASP A 5 6.57 1.43 -21.62
C ASP A 5 6.06 2.75 -21.03
N ILE A 6 6.87 3.39 -20.20
CA ILE A 6 6.62 4.68 -19.57
C ILE A 6 7.71 5.67 -19.97
N VAL A 7 7.31 6.88 -20.34
CA VAL A 7 8.18 8.01 -20.68
C VAL A 7 7.82 9.18 -19.78
N ILE A 8 8.81 9.78 -19.14
CA ILE A 8 8.64 10.97 -18.28
C ILE A 8 9.49 12.09 -18.86
N THR A 9 8.89 13.24 -19.15
CA THR A 9 9.63 14.44 -19.53
C THR A 9 9.63 15.44 -18.37
N ALA A 10 10.82 15.82 -17.92
CA ALA A 10 11.02 16.72 -16.78
C ALA A 10 12.24 17.64 -17.01
N SER A 11 12.36 18.17 -18.24
CA SER A 11 13.41 19.14 -18.61
C SER A 11 12.83 20.54 -18.65
N GLY A 12 13.67 21.56 -18.46
CA GLY A 12 13.31 22.97 -18.72
C GLY A 12 13.30 23.33 -20.21
N ASP A 13 13.78 22.43 -21.08
CA ASP A 13 13.72 22.58 -22.53
C ASP A 13 12.38 22.06 -23.06
N GLU A 14 11.48 23.00 -23.37
CA GLU A 14 10.14 22.69 -23.87
C GLU A 14 10.17 21.98 -25.24
N GLU A 15 11.05 22.40 -26.15
CA GLU A 15 11.13 21.83 -27.50
C GLU A 15 11.58 20.36 -27.44
N LEU A 16 12.56 20.07 -26.59
CA LEU A 16 13.00 18.70 -26.34
C LEU A 16 11.88 17.85 -25.72
N CYS A 17 11.13 18.38 -24.75
CA CYS A 17 10.01 17.67 -24.14
C CYS A 17 8.91 17.36 -25.16
N GLU A 18 8.58 18.31 -26.05
CA GLU A 18 7.61 18.10 -27.11
C GLU A 18 8.10 17.07 -28.15
N TYR A 19 9.37 17.15 -28.54
CA TYR A 19 9.97 16.17 -29.44
C TYR A 19 9.89 14.76 -28.87
N ILE A 20 10.31 14.56 -27.61
CA ILE A 20 10.25 13.25 -26.93
C ILE A 20 8.81 12.74 -26.84
N ALA A 21 7.83 13.61 -26.51
CA ALA A 21 6.42 13.23 -26.48
C ALA A 21 5.93 12.77 -27.87
N SER A 22 6.30 13.49 -28.94
CA SER A 22 5.87 13.19 -30.31
C SER A 22 6.36 11.81 -30.80
N ILE A 23 7.57 11.39 -30.41
CA ILE A 23 8.15 10.09 -30.78
C ILE A 23 7.73 8.95 -29.84
N SER A 24 6.91 9.22 -28.82
CA SER A 24 6.47 8.27 -27.79
C SER A 24 5.03 7.80 -28.00
N GLN A 25 4.50 7.87 -29.22
CA GLN A 25 3.14 7.41 -29.54
C GLN A 25 2.90 5.95 -29.09
N GLY A 26 1.71 5.72 -28.49
CA GLY A 26 1.33 4.41 -27.96
C GLY A 26 1.99 4.04 -26.62
N LYS A 27 2.75 4.95 -25.99
CA LYS A 27 3.36 4.77 -24.67
C LYS A 27 2.60 5.55 -23.59
N LEU A 28 2.85 5.21 -22.33
CA LEU A 28 2.42 6.05 -21.21
C LEU A 28 3.41 7.21 -21.06
N ILE A 29 2.92 8.44 -21.17
CA ILE A 29 3.71 9.67 -21.16
C ILE A 29 3.25 10.53 -19.99
N ASN A 30 4.15 10.80 -19.05
CA ASN A 30 3.99 11.84 -18.05
C ASN A 30 4.77 13.09 -18.48
N ARG A 31 4.05 14.19 -18.69
CA ARG A 31 4.62 15.52 -18.93
C ARG A 31 4.68 16.27 -17.62
N ALA A 32 5.82 16.28 -16.94
CA ALA A 32 5.96 16.99 -15.66
C ALA A 32 5.89 18.51 -15.85
N ASP A 33 6.28 18.98 -17.03
CA ASP A 33 6.22 20.38 -17.45
C ASP A 33 4.80 20.83 -17.84
N LYS A 34 4.03 19.96 -18.51
CA LYS A 34 2.69 20.23 -19.05
C LYS A 34 1.76 19.02 -18.89
N PRO A 35 1.22 18.76 -17.68
CA PRO A 35 0.48 17.53 -17.39
C PRO A 35 -0.67 17.22 -18.37
N GLU A 36 -1.31 18.24 -18.93
CA GLU A 36 -2.37 18.13 -19.94
C GLU A 36 -1.91 17.57 -21.29
N LYS A 37 -0.61 17.60 -21.57
CA LYS A 37 0.02 17.01 -22.76
C LYS A 37 0.51 15.57 -22.53
N GLY A 38 0.40 15.06 -21.30
CA GLY A 38 0.64 13.66 -20.97
C GLY A 38 -0.65 12.85 -21.02
N ASN A 39 -0.53 11.52 -20.95
CA ASN A 39 -1.68 10.60 -20.79
C ASN A 39 -1.67 9.86 -19.45
N ILE A 40 -0.64 10.07 -18.62
CA ILE A 40 -0.58 9.63 -17.23
C ILE A 40 -0.14 10.77 -16.32
N ILE A 41 -0.68 10.76 -15.10
CA ILE A 41 -0.33 11.72 -14.05
C ILE A 41 0.29 10.95 -12.89
N ALA A 42 1.46 11.41 -12.42
CA ALA A 42 2.02 10.94 -11.18
C ALA A 42 1.18 11.49 -10.00
N PRO A 43 0.48 10.64 -9.22
CA PRO A 43 -0.30 11.11 -8.08
C PRO A 43 0.61 11.55 -6.94
N THR A 44 0.04 12.29 -5.98
CA THR A 44 0.71 12.43 -4.69
C THR A 44 0.61 11.10 -3.95
N ASN A 45 1.72 10.62 -3.42
CA ASN A 45 1.74 9.39 -2.62
C ASN A 45 2.46 9.62 -1.29
N PHE A 46 2.30 8.66 -0.38
CA PHE A 46 3.11 8.55 0.81
C PHE A 46 3.22 7.10 1.25
N LEU A 47 4.28 6.83 2.01
CA LEU A 47 4.59 5.54 2.60
C LEU A 47 4.64 5.69 4.13
N ILE A 48 3.95 4.80 4.85
CA ILE A 48 4.06 4.62 6.31
C ILE A 48 4.34 3.15 6.54
N ASP A 49 5.60 2.82 6.89
CA ASP A 49 6.09 1.44 6.97
C ASP A 49 5.69 0.66 5.68
N ASP A 50 4.92 -0.41 5.78
CA ASP A 50 4.46 -1.22 4.64
C ASP A 50 3.20 -0.67 3.91
N ILE A 51 2.67 0.49 4.30
CA ILE A 51 1.45 1.08 3.72
C ILE A 51 1.78 2.18 2.72
N GLU A 52 1.56 1.93 1.43
CA GLU A 52 1.62 2.94 0.37
C GLU A 52 0.21 3.40 -0.05
N ILE A 53 -0.02 4.72 -0.05
CA ILE A 53 -1.29 5.31 -0.52
C ILE A 53 -0.99 6.37 -1.58
N SER A 54 -1.64 6.20 -2.74
CA SER A 54 -1.64 7.18 -3.83
C SER A 54 -2.99 7.89 -3.93
N ILE A 55 -2.97 9.22 -4.01
CA ILE A 55 -4.16 10.07 -4.06
C ILE A 55 -4.18 10.83 -5.37
N TYR A 56 -5.26 10.62 -6.13
CA TYR A 56 -5.51 11.27 -7.42
C TYR A 56 -6.85 12.00 -7.41
N THR A 57 -6.81 13.32 -7.63
CA THR A 57 -7.99 14.20 -7.67
C THR A 57 -8.40 14.55 -9.11
N ASN A 58 -8.12 13.65 -10.06
CA ASN A 58 -8.31 13.90 -11.49
C ASN A 58 -7.57 15.15 -12.02
N GLY A 59 -6.44 15.50 -11.38
CA GLY A 59 -5.68 16.71 -11.67
C GLY A 59 -6.38 18.03 -11.30
N GLN A 60 -7.61 17.99 -10.77
CA GLN A 60 -8.43 19.18 -10.56
C GLN A 60 -7.94 20.06 -9.41
N SER A 61 -7.34 19.45 -8.38
CA SER A 61 -6.84 20.20 -7.22
C SER A 61 -5.65 19.51 -6.56
N PRO A 62 -4.41 19.92 -6.91
CA PRO A 62 -3.20 19.49 -6.21
C PRO A 62 -3.21 19.88 -4.73
N LEU A 63 -3.81 21.03 -4.40
CA LEU A 63 -3.95 21.48 -3.02
C LEU A 63 -4.80 20.50 -2.20
N MET A 64 -5.96 20.09 -2.72
CA MET A 64 -6.82 19.12 -2.03
C MET A 64 -6.19 17.73 -1.94
N ALA A 65 -5.44 17.29 -2.95
CA ALA A 65 -4.69 16.03 -2.87
C ALA A 65 -3.70 16.05 -1.69
N ARG A 66 -3.01 17.18 -1.47
CA ARG A 66 -2.10 17.37 -0.34
C ARG A 66 -2.81 17.40 1.02
N GLU A 67 -3.99 18.02 1.10
CA GLU A 67 -4.78 18.02 2.34
C GLU A 67 -5.35 16.63 2.67
N LEU A 68 -5.81 15.88 1.68
CA LEU A 68 -6.23 14.48 1.86
C LEU A 68 -5.07 13.60 2.31
N ARG A 69 -3.88 13.78 1.73
CA ARG A 69 -2.66 13.08 2.17
C ARG A 69 -2.44 13.26 3.67
N LYS A 70 -2.45 14.49 4.17
CA LYS A 70 -2.25 14.76 5.60
C LYS A 70 -3.32 14.09 6.47
N LYS A 71 -4.59 14.16 6.07
CA LYS A 71 -5.71 13.55 6.80
C LYS A 71 -5.57 12.03 6.89
N ILE A 72 -5.23 11.37 5.78
CA ILE A 72 -5.08 9.92 5.76
C ILE A 72 -3.83 9.50 6.54
N GLN A 73 -2.72 10.24 6.41
CA GLN A 73 -1.52 10.01 7.22
C GLN A 73 -1.80 10.09 8.72
N SER A 74 -2.66 11.01 9.17
CA SER A 74 -2.95 11.18 10.60
C SER A 74 -3.85 10.11 11.22
N ILE A 75 -4.54 9.30 10.40
CA ILE A 75 -5.41 8.22 10.91
C ILE A 75 -4.75 6.85 10.92
N ILE A 76 -3.63 6.69 10.20
CA ILE A 76 -2.84 5.46 10.22
C ILE A 76 -1.98 5.47 11.48
N THR A 77 -2.15 4.44 12.28
CA THR A 77 -1.55 4.30 13.61
C THR A 77 -0.45 3.25 13.64
N GLU A 78 0.36 3.25 14.70
CA GLU A 78 1.31 2.16 14.95
C GLU A 78 0.59 0.83 15.18
N GLU A 79 -0.61 0.84 15.78
CA GLU A 79 -1.46 -0.35 15.94
C GLU A 79 -1.77 -1.00 14.58
N ASP A 80 -2.12 -0.21 13.55
CA ASP A 80 -2.37 -0.71 12.20
C ASP A 80 -1.14 -1.42 11.60
N ILE A 81 0.05 -0.85 11.82
CA ILE A 81 1.32 -1.41 11.34
C ILE A 81 1.64 -2.73 12.06
N LEU A 82 1.42 -2.80 13.37
CA LEU A 82 1.65 -4.02 14.14
C LEU A 82 0.66 -5.11 13.75
N GLU A 83 -0.60 -4.77 13.50
CA GLU A 83 -1.62 -5.71 13.00
C GLU A 83 -1.21 -6.29 11.64
N ILE A 84 -0.71 -5.46 10.70
CA ILE A 84 -0.19 -5.96 9.41
C ILE A 84 0.93 -6.99 9.62
N LYS A 85 1.89 -6.70 10.51
CA LYS A 85 3.00 -7.60 10.83
C LYS A 85 2.51 -8.90 11.45
N LEU A 86 1.54 -8.82 12.37
CA LEU A 86 0.95 -10.00 13.00
C LEU A 86 0.18 -10.86 11.99
N GLN A 87 -0.59 -10.25 11.10
CA GLN A 87 -1.35 -10.94 10.05
C GLN A 87 -0.44 -11.63 9.03
N ASP A 88 0.68 -11.01 8.64
CA ASP A 88 1.67 -11.67 7.77
C ASP A 88 2.29 -12.89 8.46
N TYR A 89 2.67 -12.75 9.73
CA TYR A 89 3.18 -13.85 10.54
C TYR A 89 2.16 -15.00 10.66
N ALA A 90 0.91 -14.70 11.03
CA ALA A 90 -0.16 -15.68 11.12
C ALA A 90 -0.41 -16.39 9.77
N ARG A 91 -0.40 -15.64 8.67
CA ARG A 91 -0.58 -16.18 7.31
C ARG A 91 0.52 -17.17 6.95
N LYS A 92 1.78 -16.89 7.31
CA LYS A 92 2.91 -17.80 7.07
C LYS A 92 2.74 -19.10 7.84
N LEU A 93 2.44 -19.04 9.13
CA LEU A 93 2.17 -20.22 9.96
C LEU A 93 0.99 -21.06 9.43
N LEU A 94 -0.12 -20.40 9.08
CA LEU A 94 -1.31 -21.07 8.58
C LEU A 94 -1.07 -21.76 7.24
N LYS A 95 -0.19 -21.22 6.38
CA LYS A 95 0.17 -21.87 5.11
C LYS A 95 0.88 -23.20 5.29
N GLU A 96 1.64 -23.37 6.36
CA GLU A 96 2.36 -24.61 6.67
C GLU A 96 1.45 -25.68 7.27
N LYS A 97 0.35 -25.27 7.91
CA LYS A 97 -0.55 -26.17 8.68
C LYS A 97 -1.90 -26.45 8.00
N ILE A 98 -2.35 -25.56 7.12
CA ILE A 98 -3.69 -25.62 6.52
C ILE A 98 -3.61 -25.44 5.01
N ASP A 99 -4.02 -26.49 4.30
CA ASP A 99 -4.12 -26.47 2.83
C ASP A 99 -5.29 -25.60 2.34
N SER A 100 -6.43 -25.67 3.03
CA SER A 100 -7.64 -24.96 2.63
C SER A 100 -7.51 -23.45 2.79
N GLN A 101 -7.55 -22.72 1.68
CA GLN A 101 -7.57 -21.25 1.67
C GLN A 101 -8.75 -20.67 2.46
N LYS A 102 -9.92 -21.32 2.41
CA LYS A 102 -11.12 -20.89 3.14
C LYS A 102 -10.87 -20.98 4.65
N ALA A 103 -10.36 -22.11 5.13
CA ALA A 103 -10.07 -22.29 6.55
C ALA A 103 -9.01 -21.28 7.01
N ARG A 104 -7.91 -21.07 6.26
CA ARG A 104 -6.92 -20.04 6.60
C ARG A 104 -7.52 -18.66 6.77
N ARG A 105 -8.47 -18.28 5.89
CA ARG A 105 -9.16 -16.99 5.99
C ARG A 105 -9.97 -16.88 7.29
N GLU A 106 -10.70 -17.93 7.67
CA GLU A 106 -11.48 -17.97 8.91
C GLU A 106 -10.59 -17.76 10.15
N TYR A 107 -9.38 -18.34 10.16
CA TYR A 107 -8.40 -18.09 11.23
C TYR A 107 -7.91 -16.64 11.26
N LEU A 108 -7.56 -16.06 10.11
CA LEU A 108 -7.10 -14.67 10.04
C LEU A 108 -8.18 -13.69 10.52
N GLU A 109 -9.44 -13.94 10.16
CA GLU A 109 -10.60 -13.19 10.64
C GLU A 109 -10.79 -13.35 12.17
N LYS A 110 -10.60 -14.56 12.71
CA LYS A 110 -10.65 -14.80 14.17
C LYS A 110 -9.53 -14.07 14.90
N ILE A 111 -8.30 -14.11 14.38
CA ILE A 111 -7.12 -13.44 14.95
C ILE A 111 -7.33 -11.91 14.99
N LEU A 112 -7.84 -11.32 13.90
CA LEU A 112 -8.13 -9.88 13.82
C LEU A 112 -9.23 -9.44 14.81
N ALA A 113 -10.20 -10.32 15.05
CA ALA A 113 -11.32 -10.04 15.93
C ALA A 113 -10.99 -10.23 17.42
N ASP A 114 -9.88 -10.88 17.76
CA ASP A 114 -9.52 -11.25 19.13
C ASP A 114 -9.15 -10.03 19.98
N ASP A 115 -9.86 -9.86 21.10
CA ASP A 115 -9.71 -8.71 21.98
C ASP A 115 -8.37 -8.71 22.74
N GLU A 116 -7.85 -9.88 23.10
CA GLU A 116 -6.58 -10.00 23.82
C GLU A 116 -5.42 -9.63 22.91
N ILE A 117 -5.43 -10.15 21.68
CA ILE A 117 -4.48 -9.74 20.63
C ILE A 117 -4.53 -8.23 20.41
N ARG A 118 -5.73 -7.66 20.21
CA ARG A 118 -5.88 -6.22 19.99
C ARG A 118 -5.31 -5.39 21.15
N ASN A 119 -5.52 -5.84 22.40
CA ASN A 119 -4.95 -5.18 23.57
C ASN A 119 -3.41 -5.27 23.59
N CYS A 120 -2.83 -6.44 23.25
CA CYS A 120 -1.37 -6.56 23.11
C CYS A 120 -0.82 -5.58 22.06
N LEU A 121 -1.48 -5.43 20.91
CA LEU A 121 -1.02 -4.50 19.87
C LEU A 121 -1.12 -3.04 20.31
N LYS A 122 -2.19 -2.65 21.00
CA LYS A 122 -2.33 -1.31 21.62
C LYS A 122 -1.22 -1.00 22.62
N GLU A 123 -0.73 -2.02 23.33
CA GLU A 123 0.38 -1.91 24.27
C GLU A 123 1.77 -2.11 23.63
N ASN A 124 1.83 -2.20 22.29
CA ASN A 124 3.06 -2.45 21.51
C ASN A 124 3.77 -3.77 21.86
N LYS A 125 3.00 -4.79 22.24
CA LYS A 125 3.47 -6.13 22.65
C LYS A 125 3.30 -7.16 21.52
N LEU A 126 4.00 -6.94 20.41
CA LEU A 126 3.88 -7.79 19.22
C LEU A 126 4.24 -9.26 19.49
N ASP A 127 5.26 -9.54 20.29
CA ASP A 127 5.68 -10.93 20.54
C ASP A 127 4.71 -11.69 21.46
N GLU A 128 4.06 -11.01 22.40
CA GLU A 128 2.94 -11.60 23.19
C GLU A 128 1.76 -11.93 22.26
N ALA A 129 1.40 -11.01 21.35
CA ALA A 129 0.35 -11.25 20.37
C ALA A 129 0.67 -12.44 19.43
N LYS A 130 1.93 -12.61 19.02
CA LYS A 130 2.35 -13.80 18.25
C LYS A 130 2.16 -15.09 19.05
N GLY A 131 2.48 -15.08 20.34
CA GLY A 131 2.22 -16.23 21.22
C GLY A 131 0.73 -16.59 21.28
N LEU A 132 -0.16 -15.60 21.35
CA LEU A 132 -1.61 -15.81 21.29
C LEU A 132 -2.05 -16.38 19.94
N VAL A 133 -1.49 -15.89 18.83
CA VAL A 133 -1.73 -16.44 17.48
C VAL A 133 -1.32 -17.92 17.42
N GLU A 134 -0.14 -18.27 17.90
CA GLU A 134 0.31 -19.67 17.94
C GLU A 134 -0.64 -20.55 18.75
N ASN A 135 -1.10 -20.07 19.92
CA ASN A 135 -2.08 -20.77 20.74
C ASN A 135 -3.41 -20.99 20.00
N ILE A 136 -3.98 -19.94 19.41
CA ILE A 136 -5.25 -20.02 18.64
C ILE A 136 -5.13 -21.04 17.50
N ILE A 137 -4.00 -21.02 16.78
CA ILE A 137 -3.75 -21.95 15.69
C ILE A 137 -3.64 -23.37 16.24
N ASN A 138 -2.81 -23.61 17.27
CA ASN A 138 -2.53 -24.95 17.80
C ASN A 138 -3.71 -25.59 18.55
N SER A 139 -4.52 -24.81 19.27
CA SER A 139 -5.66 -25.32 20.06
C SER A 139 -6.74 -25.99 19.21
N ASN A 140 -6.80 -25.71 17.92
CA ASN A 140 -7.76 -26.33 17.00
C ASN A 140 -7.19 -27.53 16.21
N PHE A 141 -5.91 -27.86 16.38
CA PHE A 141 -5.30 -29.11 15.88
C PHE A 141 -5.08 -30.14 16.99
N SER A 142 -5.58 -29.87 18.20
CA SER A 142 -5.58 -30.80 19.34
C SER A 142 -6.88 -31.58 19.41
#